data_AF-A0A7X7SM64-F1
#
_entry.id   AF-A0A7X7SM64-F1
#
_cell.length_a   1.000
_cell.length_b   1.000
_cell.length_c   1.000
_cell.angle_alpha   90.00
_cell.angle_beta   90.00
_cell.angle_gamma   90.00
#
_symmetry.space_group_name_H-M   'P 1'
#
loop_
_entity.id
_entity.type
_entity.pdbx_description
1 polymer ?
#
loop_
_entity_poly.entity_id
_entity_poly.type
_entity_poly.pdbx_seq_one_letter_code
_entity_poly.pdbx_strand_id
1 'polypeptide(L)'
;MQVRHYLRHLDYVLFAIVVALVSYGVVIIYLATKSDPLLTPTYYLRLQLQYAAIGFVALVLLTLVDYERFRRWQWPLYAFTVVSIAAVFLLAEVTRGSRRWIDIGFVNFQPSQLAIVLLTLGLGAFLANNLDSLGSPRPTLVTMAAVLLPAIMVFREPDLGTATVLVMLGLGLLFFFGTRWTHFAAIGLALVAVVAGVLGVLPACGVKVVEPYQLDRLTVFLDPSHDTSAA
;
A
#
# COMPACT_ATOMS: atom_id res chain seq x y z
N MET A 1 11.96 17.56 24.91
CA MET A 1 12.82 16.47 24.38
C MET A 1 13.78 17.08 23.38
N GLN A 2 15.08 16.82 23.51
CA GLN A 2 16.15 17.60 22.89
C GLN A 2 16.22 17.36 21.38
N VAL A 3 15.63 18.26 20.58
CA VAL A 3 15.71 18.28 19.10
C VAL A 3 17.16 18.12 18.61
N ARG A 4 18.12 18.68 19.35
CA ARG A 4 19.56 18.60 19.06
C ARG A 4 20.15 17.18 19.18
N HIS A 5 19.58 16.32 20.02
CA HIS A 5 19.99 14.93 20.14
C HIS A 5 19.39 14.08 19.02
N TYR A 6 18.16 14.38 18.61
CA TYR A 6 17.49 13.72 17.48
C TYR A 6 18.20 14.00 16.15
N LEU A 7 18.52 15.27 15.88
CA LEU A 7 19.26 15.67 14.67
C LEU A 7 20.62 14.97 14.55
N ARG A 8 21.28 14.65 15.66
CA ARG A 8 22.59 13.97 15.65
C ARG A 8 22.53 12.48 15.29
N HIS A 9 21.38 11.83 15.45
CA HIS A 9 21.19 10.41 15.13
C HIS A 9 20.42 10.20 13.83
N LEU A 10 20.12 11.29 13.12
CA LEU A 10 19.45 11.22 11.83
C LEU A 10 20.43 10.68 10.80
N ASP A 11 20.01 9.66 10.06
CA ASP A 11 20.79 9.12 8.95
C ASP A 11 20.78 10.13 7.79
N TYR A 12 21.81 10.97 7.76
CA TYR A 12 21.97 12.02 6.75
C TYR A 12 22.15 11.45 5.35
N VAL A 13 22.66 10.23 5.20
CA VAL A 13 22.82 9.58 3.90
C VAL A 13 21.44 9.19 3.37
N LEU A 14 20.63 8.52 4.18
CA LEU A 14 19.25 8.18 3.81
C LEU A 14 18.44 9.45 3.48
N PHE A 15 18.54 10.49 4.32
CA PHE A 15 17.85 11.75 4.08
C PHE A 15 18.29 12.40 2.75
N ALA A 16 19.60 12.44 2.47
CA ALA A 16 20.12 12.97 1.21
C ALA A 16 19.61 12.18 0.00
N ILE A 17 19.56 10.85 0.08
CA ILE A 17 19.02 9.98 -0.98
C ILE A 17 17.54 10.29 -1.21
N VAL A 18 16.74 10.42 -0.16
CA VAL A 18 15.31 10.77 -0.26
C VAL A 18 15.13 12.13 -0.94
N VAL A 19 15.87 13.15 -0.51
CA VAL A 19 15.82 14.50 -1.12
C VAL A 19 16.23 14.44 -2.60
N ALA A 20 17.27 13.67 -2.94
CA ALA A 20 17.73 13.51 -4.32
C ALA A 20 16.66 12.84 -5.20
N LEU A 21 16.02 11.76 -4.72
CA LEU A 21 14.96 11.07 -5.44
C LEU A 21 13.72 11.95 -5.64
N VAL A 22 13.29 12.69 -4.62
CA VAL A 22 12.17 13.64 -4.72
C VAL A 22 12.48 14.73 -5.74
N SER A 23 13.69 15.32 -5.67
CA SER A 23 14.12 16.37 -6.59
C SER A 23 14.19 15.86 -8.04
N TYR A 24 14.73 14.66 -8.24
CA TYR A 24 14.75 13.99 -9.54
C TYR A 24 13.33 13.78 -10.07
N GLY A 25 12.41 13.27 -9.25
CA GLY A 25 11.00 13.08 -9.63
C GLY A 25 10.31 14.38 -10.05
N VAL A 26 10.56 15.47 -9.33
CA VAL A 26 10.05 16.82 -9.69
C VAL A 26 10.54 17.25 -11.07
N VAL A 27 11.84 17.07 -11.36
CA VAL A 27 12.43 17.39 -12.67
C VAL A 27 11.80 16.54 -13.78
N ILE A 28 11.64 15.24 -13.56
CA ILE A 28 11.06 14.33 -14.55
C ILE A 28 9.60 14.69 -14.85
N ILE A 29 8.79 15.00 -13.84
CA ILE A 29 7.40 15.44 -14.05
C ILE A 29 7.36 16.72 -14.88
N TYR A 30 8.18 17.72 -14.55
CA TYR A 30 8.25 18.94 -15.34
C TYR A 30 8.61 18.66 -16.81
N LEU A 31 9.62 17.82 -17.05
CA LEU A 31 10.04 17.47 -18.41
C LEU A 31 8.97 16.72 -19.20
N ALA A 32 8.21 15.85 -18.54
CA ALA A 32 7.14 15.07 -19.15
C ALA A 32 5.90 15.91 -19.48
N THR A 33 5.55 16.89 -18.63
CA THR A 33 4.30 17.64 -18.75
C THR A 33 4.45 19.04 -19.35
N LYS A 34 5.68 19.53 -19.60
CA LYS A 34 5.90 20.90 -20.11
C LYS A 34 5.21 21.19 -21.46
N SER A 35 4.93 20.15 -22.24
CA SER A 35 4.32 20.25 -23.57
C SER A 35 2.81 19.99 -23.56
N ASP A 36 2.17 19.92 -22.39
CA ASP A 36 0.72 19.75 -22.28
C ASP A 36 0.01 20.99 -22.86
N PRO A 37 -0.80 20.84 -23.92
CA PRO A 37 -1.44 21.97 -24.60
C PRO A 37 -2.61 22.58 -23.81
N LEU A 38 -3.11 21.90 -22.77
CA LEU A 38 -4.31 22.31 -22.03
C LEU A 38 -4.02 23.14 -20.78
N LEU A 39 -2.76 23.20 -20.33
CA LEU A 39 -2.38 23.79 -19.05
C LEU A 39 -1.11 24.64 -19.17
N THR A 40 -0.88 25.52 -18.19
CA THR A 40 0.41 26.23 -18.11
C THR A 40 1.54 25.22 -17.92
N PRO A 41 2.70 25.35 -18.61
CA PRO A 41 3.80 24.38 -18.52
C PRO A 41 4.30 24.10 -17.09
N THR A 42 4.10 25.04 -16.16
CA THR A 42 4.50 24.93 -14.77
C THR A 42 3.42 24.39 -13.83
N TYR A 43 2.22 24.06 -14.33
CA TYR A 43 1.09 23.65 -13.48
C TYR A 43 1.42 22.41 -12.64
N TYR A 44 1.80 21.30 -13.30
CA TYR A 44 2.15 20.06 -12.60
C TYR A 44 3.44 20.18 -11.78
N LEU A 45 4.37 21.05 -12.19
CA LEU A 45 5.55 21.37 -11.39
C LEU A 45 5.16 22.01 -10.04
N ARG A 46 4.28 23.03 -10.07
CA ARG A 46 3.80 23.68 -8.84
C ARG A 46 3.06 22.70 -7.94
N LEU A 47 2.21 21.87 -8.53
CA LEU A 47 1.44 20.87 -7.80
C LEU A 47 2.37 19.83 -7.14
N GLN A 48 3.38 19.33 -7.87
CA GLN A 48 4.36 18.39 -7.33
C GLN A 48 5.19 19.00 -6.19
N LEU A 49 5.58 20.28 -6.31
CA LEU A 49 6.30 20.98 -5.24
C LEU A 49 5.42 21.16 -3.98
N GLN A 50 4.13 21.44 -4.15
CA GLN A 50 3.18 21.51 -3.03
C GLN A 50 3.05 20.16 -2.32
N TYR A 51 2.86 19.07 -3.05
CA TYR A 51 2.80 17.74 -2.45
C TYR A 51 4.12 17.31 -1.80
N ALA A 52 5.25 17.65 -2.40
CA ALA A 52 6.56 17.43 -1.79
C ALA A 52 6.70 18.19 -0.46
N ALA A 53 6.29 19.47 -0.42
CA ALA A 53 6.32 20.26 0.80
C ALA A 53 5.41 19.67 1.90
N ILE A 54 4.18 19.27 1.55
CA ILE A 54 3.26 18.59 2.47
C ILE A 54 3.89 17.30 2.99
N GLY A 55 4.51 16.50 2.12
CA GLY A 55 5.22 15.28 2.49
C GLY A 55 6.40 15.53 3.44
N PHE A 56 7.19 16.57 3.22
CA PHE A 56 8.28 16.95 4.13
C PHE A 56 7.76 17.43 5.49
N VAL A 57 6.67 18.20 5.52
CA VAL A 57 6.02 18.58 6.79
C VAL A 57 5.53 17.32 7.52
N ALA A 58 4.87 16.41 6.82
CA ALA A 58 4.42 15.14 7.40
C ALA A 58 5.60 14.30 7.94
N LEU A 59 6.72 14.23 7.21
CA LEU A 59 7.95 13.57 7.65
C LEU A 59 8.44 14.18 8.96
N VAL A 60 8.58 15.51 9.05
CA VAL A 60 9.02 16.18 10.27
C VAL A 60 8.04 15.92 11.42
N LEU A 61 6.73 16.02 11.20
CA LEU A 61 5.74 15.75 12.23
C LEU A 61 5.82 14.30 12.75
N LEU A 62 5.97 13.32 11.86
CA LEU A 62 6.08 11.91 12.23
C LEU A 62 7.36 11.61 13.01
N THR A 63 8.47 12.31 12.71
CA THR A 63 9.71 12.18 13.50
C THR A 63 9.58 12.63 14.95
N LEU A 64 8.59 13.47 15.26
CA LEU A 64 8.32 13.94 16.62
C LEU A 64 7.47 12.96 17.43
N VAL A 65 6.87 11.95 16.78
CA VAL A 65 6.00 10.98 17.45
C VAL A 65 6.84 9.80 17.94
N ASP A 66 6.76 9.54 19.25
CA ASP A 66 7.41 8.39 19.86
C ASP A 66 6.79 7.08 19.35
N TYR A 67 7.61 6.26 18.69
CA TYR A 67 7.13 5.02 18.10
C TYR A 67 6.74 3.98 19.15
N GLU A 68 7.29 4.04 20.37
CA GLU A 68 6.91 3.13 21.45
C GLU A 68 5.45 3.32 21.85
N ARG A 69 4.92 4.53 21.67
CA ARG A 69 3.51 4.85 21.94
C ARG A 69 2.59 4.08 21.00
N PHE A 70 2.99 3.81 19.76
CA PHE A 70 2.17 3.03 18.81
C PHE A 70 1.96 1.58 19.24
N ARG A 71 2.84 1.04 20.10
CA ARG A 71 2.73 -0.34 20.57
C ARG A 71 1.43 -0.63 21.33
N ARG A 72 0.87 0.37 22.02
CA ARG A 72 -0.44 0.30 22.69
C ARG A 72 -1.62 0.51 21.74
N TRP A 73 -1.37 1.09 20.57
CA TRP A 73 -2.39 1.51 19.61
C TRP A 73 -2.53 0.55 18.43
N GLN A 74 -1.85 -0.60 18.45
CA GLN A 74 -1.88 -1.60 17.37
C GLN A 74 -3.29 -1.90 16.82
N TRP A 75 -4.27 -2.19 17.69
CA TRP A 75 -5.64 -2.50 17.30
C TRP A 75 -6.45 -1.28 16.88
N PRO A 76 -6.37 -0.13 17.59
CA PRO A 76 -6.92 1.13 17.08
C PRO A 76 -6.41 1.53 15.68
N LEU A 77 -5.10 1.41 15.42
CA LEU A 77 -4.51 1.71 14.10
C LEU A 77 -5.05 0.76 13.03
N TYR A 78 -5.15 -0.52 13.36
CA TYR A 78 -5.75 -1.53 12.48
C TYR A 78 -7.22 -1.22 12.18
N ALA A 79 -8.03 -0.97 13.20
CA ALA A 79 -9.44 -0.64 13.04
C ALA A 79 -9.63 0.63 12.20
N PHE A 80 -8.84 1.67 12.48
CA PHE A 80 -8.84 2.89 11.68
C PHE A 80 -8.49 2.61 10.22
N THR A 81 -7.51 1.76 9.96
CA THR A 81 -7.14 1.35 8.59
C THR A 81 -8.33 0.71 7.87
N VAL A 82 -8.94 -0.31 8.47
CA VAL A 82 -10.09 -1.02 7.89
C VAL A 82 -11.25 -0.06 7.63
N VAL A 83 -11.58 0.81 8.59
CA VAL A 83 -12.65 1.81 8.45
C VAL A 83 -12.33 2.82 7.36
N SER A 84 -11.08 3.29 7.26
CA SER A 84 -10.67 4.26 6.25
C SER A 84 -10.79 3.71 4.83
N ILE A 85 -10.45 2.43 4.62
CA ILE A 85 -10.66 1.75 3.34
C ILE A 85 -12.14 1.52 3.10
N ALA A 86 -12.90 1.08 4.11
CA ALA A 86 -14.34 0.90 4.00
C ALA A 86 -15.06 2.19 3.57
N ALA A 87 -14.59 3.35 4.03
CA ALA A 87 -15.14 4.65 3.68
C ALA A 87 -15.03 4.96 2.17
N VAL A 88 -14.05 4.39 1.45
CA VAL A 88 -13.92 4.54 -0.01
C VAL A 88 -15.17 4.03 -0.71
N PHE A 89 -15.74 2.90 -0.29
CA PHE A 89 -16.94 2.36 -0.92
C PHE A 89 -18.17 3.27 -0.79
N LEU A 90 -18.20 4.13 0.23
CA LEU A 90 -19.30 5.04 0.52
C LEU A 90 -19.08 6.43 -0.07
N LEU A 91 -17.83 6.93 -0.05
CA LEU A 91 -17.51 8.33 -0.31
C LEU A 91 -16.75 8.57 -1.61
N ALA A 92 -16.08 7.56 -2.18
CA ALA A 92 -15.27 7.75 -3.38
C ALA A 92 -16.14 7.68 -4.65
N GLU A 93 -15.91 8.65 -5.54
CA GLU A 93 -16.49 8.64 -6.87
C GLU A 93 -15.76 7.63 -7.78
N VAL A 94 -16.45 7.14 -8.82
CA VAL A 94 -15.84 6.25 -9.81
C VAL A 94 -15.04 7.10 -10.79
N THR A 95 -13.72 7.00 -10.75
CA THR A 95 -12.83 7.65 -11.72
C THR A 95 -12.09 6.57 -12.51
N ARG A 96 -12.17 6.61 -13.85
CA ARG A 96 -11.53 5.62 -14.75
C ARG A 96 -11.85 4.15 -14.38
N GLY A 97 -13.11 3.88 -14.01
CA GLY A 97 -13.58 2.54 -13.64
C GLY A 97 -13.16 2.07 -12.24
N SER A 98 -12.61 2.94 -11.40
CA SER A 98 -12.13 2.59 -10.07
C SER A 98 -12.53 3.62 -9.00
N ARG A 99 -12.94 3.14 -7.82
CA ARG A 99 -13.24 3.96 -6.64
C ARG A 99 -12.08 3.82 -5.65
N ARG A 100 -11.13 4.75 -5.68
CA ARG A 100 -9.92 4.70 -4.81
C ARG A 100 -9.63 6.01 -4.10
N TRP A 101 -10.04 7.12 -4.69
CA TRP A 101 -9.69 8.46 -4.24
C TRP A 101 -10.91 9.11 -3.61
N ILE A 102 -10.73 9.56 -2.37
CA ILE A 102 -11.71 10.40 -1.69
C ILE A 102 -11.26 11.84 -1.93
N ASP A 103 -12.06 12.59 -2.69
CA ASP A 103 -11.83 14.02 -2.84
C ASP A 103 -12.28 14.73 -1.56
N ILE A 104 -11.32 15.28 -0.83
CA ILE A 104 -11.59 16.11 0.37
C ILE A 104 -11.56 17.61 0.05
N GLY A 105 -11.68 17.97 -1.24
CA GLY A 105 -11.79 19.30 -1.80
C GLY A 105 -10.46 19.97 -2.11
N PHE A 106 -9.46 19.81 -1.24
CA PHE A 106 -8.12 20.39 -1.41
C PHE A 106 -7.05 19.37 -1.80
N VAL A 107 -7.27 18.09 -1.50
CA VAL A 107 -6.41 16.98 -1.92
C VAL A 107 -7.25 15.75 -2.22
N ASN A 108 -6.75 14.91 -3.11
CA ASN A 108 -7.28 13.57 -3.30
C ASN A 108 -6.57 12.63 -2.33
N PHE A 109 -7.31 12.05 -1.40
CA PHE A 109 -6.77 11.14 -0.40
C PHE A 109 -7.04 9.68 -0.81
N GLN A 110 -5.99 8.84 -0.79
CA GLN A 110 -6.10 7.40 -1.06
C GLN A 110 -5.90 6.61 0.23
N PRO A 111 -6.98 6.09 0.86
CA PRO A 111 -6.86 5.37 2.14
C PRO A 111 -5.96 4.14 2.09
N SER A 112 -5.88 3.46 0.94
CA SER A 112 -5.03 2.27 0.78
C SER A 112 -3.52 2.56 0.87
N GLN A 113 -3.06 3.78 0.56
CA GLN A 113 -1.66 4.18 0.78
C GLN A 113 -1.37 4.39 2.26
N LEU A 114 -2.31 5.01 2.98
CA LEU A 114 -2.20 5.15 4.44
C LEU A 114 -2.22 3.77 5.12
N ALA A 115 -2.99 2.82 4.60
CA ALA A 115 -3.06 1.47 5.12
C ALA A 115 -1.70 0.76 5.15
N ILE A 116 -0.85 0.94 4.14
CA ILE A 116 0.51 0.36 4.11
C ILE A 116 1.29 0.82 5.35
N VAL A 117 1.27 2.11 5.66
CA VAL A 117 2.00 2.67 6.81
C VAL A 117 1.40 2.19 8.13
N LEU A 118 0.07 2.29 8.28
CA LEU A 118 -0.60 1.95 9.53
C LEU A 118 -0.56 0.46 9.85
N LEU A 119 -0.66 -0.41 8.84
CA LEU A 119 -0.52 -1.85 9.01
C LEU A 119 0.92 -2.22 9.36
N THR A 120 1.91 -1.57 8.74
CA THR A 120 3.33 -1.77 9.11
C THR A 120 3.55 -1.47 10.59
N LEU A 121 3.05 -0.32 11.06
CA LEU A 121 3.18 0.10 12.46
C LEU A 121 2.38 -0.81 13.41
N GLY A 122 1.10 -1.05 13.10
CA GLY A 122 0.19 -1.80 13.95
C GLY A 122 0.55 -3.28 14.04
N LEU A 123 0.83 -3.93 12.91
CA LEU A 123 1.20 -5.35 12.88
C LEU A 123 2.65 -5.57 13.30
N GLY A 124 3.55 -4.62 13.01
CA GLY A 124 4.92 -4.64 13.56
C GLY A 124 4.90 -4.60 15.09
N ALA A 125 4.07 -3.72 15.68
CA ALA A 125 3.85 -3.68 17.12
C ALA A 125 3.22 -4.98 17.67
N PHE A 126 2.24 -5.55 16.97
CA PHE A 126 1.64 -6.82 17.33
C PHE A 126 2.68 -7.95 17.37
N LEU A 127 3.48 -8.09 16.32
CA LEU A 127 4.52 -9.10 16.24
C LEU A 127 5.59 -8.88 17.31
N ALA A 128 6.03 -7.64 17.55
CA ALA A 128 6.96 -7.31 18.63
C ALA A 128 6.44 -7.69 20.02
N ASN A 129 5.12 -7.59 20.26
CA ASN A 129 4.49 -8.04 21.51
C ASN A 129 4.38 -9.56 21.64
N ASN A 130 4.55 -10.31 20.56
CA ASN A 130 4.37 -11.76 20.52
C ASN A 130 5.68 -12.50 20.24
N LEU A 131 6.84 -11.86 20.48
CA LEU A 131 8.17 -12.47 20.34
C LEU A 131 8.34 -13.73 21.21
N ASP A 132 7.69 -13.81 22.37
CA ASP A 132 7.74 -15.01 23.23
C ASP A 132 6.99 -16.21 22.61
N SER A 133 6.14 -15.96 21.60
CA SER A 133 5.36 -16.96 20.88
C SER A 133 5.96 -17.32 19.51
N LEU A 134 7.26 -17.08 19.31
CA LEU A 134 7.96 -17.43 18.07
C LEU A 134 7.76 -18.92 17.72
N GLY A 135 7.25 -19.16 16.50
CA GLY A 135 6.96 -20.50 16.00
C GLY A 135 5.57 -21.03 16.30
N SER A 136 4.74 -20.30 17.06
CA SER A 136 3.30 -20.56 17.13
C SER A 136 2.62 -20.16 15.82
N PRO A 137 1.61 -20.89 15.33
CA PRO A 137 0.85 -20.49 14.14
C PRO A 137 -0.02 -19.25 14.41
N ARG A 138 -0.33 -18.93 15.68
CA ARG A 138 -1.28 -17.87 16.02
C ARG A 138 -0.83 -16.48 15.55
N PRO A 139 0.40 -15.98 15.83
CA PRO A 139 0.85 -14.69 15.31
C PRO A 139 0.86 -14.63 13.78
N THR A 140 1.24 -15.72 13.11
CA THR A 140 1.21 -15.84 11.66
C THR A 140 -0.21 -15.71 11.12
N LEU A 141 -1.17 -16.48 11.67
CA LEU A 141 -2.56 -16.46 11.25
C LEU A 141 -3.22 -15.10 11.47
N VAL A 142 -3.00 -14.49 12.63
CA VAL A 142 -3.56 -13.17 12.96
C VAL A 142 -3.00 -12.11 12.02
N THR A 143 -1.69 -12.10 11.78
CA THR A 143 -1.06 -11.15 10.85
C THR A 143 -1.58 -11.33 9.43
N MET A 144 -1.69 -12.58 8.96
CA MET A 144 -2.19 -12.82 7.61
C MET A 144 -3.66 -12.50 7.44
N ALA A 145 -4.51 -12.85 8.42
CA ALA A 145 -5.92 -12.45 8.40
C ALA A 145 -6.06 -10.92 8.42
N ALA A 146 -5.26 -10.23 9.24
CA ALA A 146 -5.28 -8.78 9.35
C ALA A 146 -4.78 -8.08 8.08
N VAL A 147 -3.87 -8.68 7.31
CA VAL A 147 -3.44 -8.11 6.02
C VAL A 147 -4.40 -8.46 4.89
N LEU A 148 -4.92 -9.68 4.87
CA LEU A 148 -5.81 -10.15 3.82
C LEU A 148 -7.15 -9.40 3.82
N LEU A 149 -7.68 -9.02 4.99
CA LEU A 149 -8.95 -8.28 5.04
C LEU A 149 -8.87 -6.93 4.28
N PRO A 150 -7.94 -6.00 4.62
CA PRO A 150 -7.69 -4.80 3.82
C PRO A 150 -7.32 -5.09 2.37
N ALA A 151 -6.49 -6.10 2.10
CA ALA A 151 -6.09 -6.43 0.73
C ALA A 151 -7.28 -6.85 -0.14
N ILE A 152 -8.23 -7.62 0.40
CA ILE A 152 -9.47 -8.00 -0.29
C ILE A 152 -10.36 -6.79 -0.52
N MET A 153 -10.43 -5.86 0.44
CA MET A 153 -11.17 -4.61 0.26
C MET A 153 -10.57 -3.78 -0.88
N VAL A 154 -9.25 -3.56 -0.87
CA VAL A 154 -8.52 -2.84 -1.93
C VAL A 154 -8.62 -3.55 -3.29
N PHE A 155 -8.64 -4.88 -3.31
CA PHE A 155 -8.88 -5.65 -4.54
C PHE A 155 -10.27 -5.37 -5.13
N ARG A 156 -11.29 -5.15 -4.29
CA ARG A 156 -12.63 -4.71 -4.72
C ARG A 156 -12.69 -3.25 -5.17
N GLU A 157 -11.64 -2.45 -4.94
CA GLU A 157 -11.45 -1.10 -5.48
C GLU A 157 -10.78 -1.12 -6.89
N PRO A 158 -10.96 -2.22 -7.63
CA PRO A 158 -10.08 -2.70 -8.70
C PRO A 158 -8.55 -2.44 -8.57
N ASP A 159 -7.96 -2.35 -7.37
CA ASP A 159 -6.52 -2.05 -7.18
C ASP A 159 -5.66 -3.28 -6.90
N LEU A 160 -5.35 -4.04 -7.94
CA LEU A 160 -4.52 -5.25 -7.82
C LEU A 160 -3.09 -4.94 -7.35
N GLY A 161 -2.53 -3.80 -7.76
CA GLY A 161 -1.17 -3.40 -7.39
C GLY A 161 -1.06 -3.18 -5.89
N THR A 162 -1.92 -2.32 -5.34
CA THR A 162 -1.90 -2.01 -3.91
C THR A 162 -2.30 -3.22 -3.05
N ALA A 163 -3.27 -4.03 -3.49
CA ALA A 163 -3.63 -5.27 -2.80
C ALA A 163 -2.43 -6.24 -2.71
N THR A 164 -1.65 -6.38 -3.78
CA THR A 164 -0.45 -7.21 -3.80
C THR A 164 0.62 -6.67 -2.84
N VAL A 165 0.85 -5.35 -2.84
CA VAL A 165 1.79 -4.70 -1.92
C VAL A 165 1.42 -4.97 -0.46
N LEU A 166 0.13 -4.92 -0.11
CA LEU A 166 -0.33 -5.23 1.24
C LEU A 166 -0.02 -6.68 1.63
N VAL A 167 -0.29 -7.65 0.76
CA VAL A 167 0.05 -9.06 1.02
C VAL A 167 1.55 -9.23 1.20
N MET A 168 2.37 -8.61 0.34
CA MET A 168 3.83 -8.66 0.43
C MET A 168 4.36 -8.00 1.71
N LEU A 169 3.73 -6.92 2.16
CA LEU A 169 4.03 -6.29 3.46
C LEU A 169 3.79 -7.28 4.61
N GLY A 170 2.66 -8.00 4.60
CA GLY A 170 2.39 -9.02 5.61
C GLY A 170 3.43 -10.14 5.65
N LEU A 171 3.82 -10.64 4.47
CA LEU A 171 4.87 -11.65 4.34
C LEU A 171 6.23 -11.11 4.79
N GLY A 172 6.56 -9.86 4.44
CA GLY A 172 7.78 -9.19 4.87
C GLY A 172 7.86 -9.03 6.38
N LEU A 173 6.77 -8.60 7.02
CA LEU A 173 6.68 -8.50 8.48
C LEU A 173 6.90 -9.86 9.15
N LEU A 174 6.28 -10.92 8.63
CA LEU A 174 6.46 -12.28 9.16
C LEU A 174 7.89 -12.81 8.96
N PHE A 175 8.53 -12.42 7.86
CA PHE A 175 9.92 -12.76 7.57
C PHE A 175 10.86 -12.11 8.58
N PHE A 176 10.74 -10.79 8.80
CA PHE A 176 11.53 -10.08 9.79
C PHE A 176 11.22 -10.47 11.24
N PHE A 177 9.99 -10.90 11.53
CA PHE A 177 9.63 -11.48 12.83
C PHE A 177 10.35 -12.82 13.08
N GLY A 178 10.84 -13.52 12.05
CA GLY A 178 11.49 -14.82 12.20
C GLY A 178 10.48 -15.99 12.21
N THR A 179 9.39 -15.86 11.45
CA THR A 179 8.41 -16.94 11.28
C THR A 179 9.05 -18.18 10.63
N ARG A 180 8.70 -19.38 11.10
CA ARG A 180 9.20 -20.65 10.56
C ARG A 180 8.86 -20.81 9.07
N TRP A 181 9.80 -21.35 8.29
CA TRP A 181 9.59 -21.65 6.86
C TRP A 181 8.40 -22.58 6.58
N THR A 182 8.04 -23.44 7.55
CA THR A 182 6.85 -24.30 7.45
C THR A 182 5.56 -23.49 7.32
N HIS A 183 5.47 -22.32 7.97
CA HIS A 183 4.30 -21.45 7.86
C HIS A 183 4.27 -20.77 6.48
N PHE A 184 5.41 -20.35 5.95
CA PHE A 184 5.50 -19.82 4.58
C PHE A 184 5.09 -20.87 3.55
N ALA A 185 5.54 -22.12 3.71
CA ALA A 185 5.10 -23.24 2.86
C ALA A 185 3.59 -23.46 2.96
N ALA A 186 3.02 -23.41 4.17
CA ALA A 186 1.57 -23.53 4.38
C ALA A 186 0.78 -22.38 3.73
N ILE A 187 1.25 -21.14 3.84
CA ILE A 187 0.64 -19.97 3.18
C ILE A 187 0.72 -20.12 1.66
N GLY A 188 1.87 -20.52 1.12
CA GLY A 188 2.06 -20.77 -0.30
C GLY A 188 1.14 -21.87 -0.84
N LEU A 189 1.04 -22.99 -0.11
CA LEU A 189 0.13 -24.09 -0.46
C LEU A 189 -1.33 -23.65 -0.42
N ALA A 190 -1.72 -22.88 0.60
CA ALA A 190 -3.08 -22.34 0.70
C ALA A 190 -3.39 -21.39 -0.47
N LEU A 191 -2.43 -20.54 -0.86
CA LEU A 191 -2.59 -19.66 -2.02
C LEU A 191 -2.77 -20.47 -3.31
N VAL A 192 -1.93 -21.48 -3.54
CA VAL A 192 -2.05 -22.37 -4.71
C VAL A 192 -3.40 -23.08 -4.71
N ALA A 193 -3.84 -23.60 -3.56
CA ALA A 193 -5.14 -24.26 -3.44
C ALA A 193 -6.30 -23.31 -3.74
N VAL A 194 -6.25 -22.07 -3.24
CA VAL A 194 -7.25 -21.04 -3.56
C VAL A 194 -7.23 -20.71 -5.04
N VAL A 195 -6.07 -20.45 -5.64
CA VAL A 195 -5.95 -20.13 -7.07
C VAL A 195 -6.44 -21.29 -7.94
N ALA A 196 -6.05 -22.53 -7.61
CA ALA A 196 -6.51 -23.72 -8.34
C ALA A 196 -8.03 -23.94 -8.18
N GLY A 197 -8.60 -23.68 -7.00
CA GLY A 197 -10.05 -23.72 -6.79
C GLY A 197 -10.79 -22.63 -7.58
N VAL A 198 -10.26 -21.41 -7.56
CA VAL A 198 -10.82 -20.22 -8.22
C VAL A 198 -10.71 -20.28 -9.73
N LEU A 199 -9.61 -20.78 -10.29
CA LEU A 199 -9.39 -20.87 -11.73
C LEU A 199 -9.77 -22.23 -12.34
N GLY A 200 -9.77 -23.30 -11.54
CA GLY A 200 -10.09 -24.65 -12.01
C GLY A 200 -11.52 -25.06 -11.72
N VAL A 201 -11.97 -24.93 -10.47
CA VAL A 201 -13.25 -25.49 -10.02
C VAL A 201 -14.42 -24.54 -10.28
N LEU A 202 -14.26 -23.25 -9.98
CA LEU A 202 -15.35 -22.27 -10.14
C LEU A 202 -15.79 -22.05 -11.60
N PRO A 203 -14.90 -22.01 -12.61
CA PRO A 203 -15.29 -21.96 -14.02
C PRO A 203 -15.93 -23.27 -14.50
N ALA A 204 -15.48 -24.42 -13.98
CA ALA A 204 -16.11 -25.72 -14.25
C ALA A 204 -17.54 -25.81 -13.68
N CYS A 205 -17.86 -25.01 -12.66
CA CYS A 205 -19.20 -24.83 -12.11
C CYS A 205 -20.02 -23.70 -12.79
N GLY A 206 -19.53 -23.10 -13.88
CA GLY A 206 -20.25 -22.09 -14.66
C GLY A 206 -20.23 -20.67 -14.09
N VAL A 207 -19.40 -20.40 -13.07
CA VAL A 207 -19.25 -19.05 -12.50
C VAL A 207 -18.21 -18.28 -13.32
N LYS A 208 -18.55 -17.09 -13.85
CA LYS A 208 -17.57 -16.16 -14.41
C LYS A 208 -16.78 -15.54 -13.27
N VAL A 209 -15.59 -16.07 -13.03
CA VAL A 209 -14.73 -15.69 -11.90
C VAL A 209 -13.81 -14.51 -12.22
N VAL A 210 -13.32 -14.47 -13.46
CA VAL A 210 -12.34 -13.48 -13.87
C VAL A 210 -13.04 -12.36 -14.59
N GLU A 211 -12.95 -11.15 -14.06
CA GLU A 211 -13.51 -9.98 -14.72
C GLU A 211 -12.70 -9.63 -15.98
N PRO A 212 -13.33 -9.11 -17.05
CA PRO A 212 -12.63 -8.79 -18.30
C PRO A 212 -11.40 -7.90 -18.10
N TYR A 213 -11.45 -6.94 -17.17
CA TYR A 213 -10.32 -6.05 -16.88
C TYR A 213 -9.09 -6.78 -16.31
N GLN A 214 -9.30 -7.91 -15.62
CA GLN A 214 -8.21 -8.69 -15.00
C GLN A 214 -7.47 -9.50 -16.06
N LEU A 215 -8.21 -10.07 -17.02
CA LEU A 215 -7.64 -10.74 -18.17
C LEU A 215 -6.87 -9.74 -19.02
N ASP A 216 -7.45 -8.58 -19.29
CA ASP A 216 -6.86 -7.53 -20.13
C ASP A 216 -5.51 -7.03 -19.56
N ARG A 217 -5.44 -6.81 -18.24
CA ARG A 217 -4.19 -6.49 -17.54
C ARG A 217 -3.14 -7.59 -17.65
N LEU A 218 -3.54 -8.86 -17.59
CA LEU A 218 -2.62 -10.00 -17.68
C LEU A 218 -2.11 -10.19 -19.12
N THR A 219 -2.99 -10.02 -20.10
CA THR A 219 -2.66 -10.14 -21.52
C THR A 219 -1.78 -9.00 -21.99
N VAL A 220 -2.04 -7.75 -21.57
CA VAL A 220 -1.17 -6.60 -21.87
C VAL A 220 0.20 -6.75 -21.21
N PHE A 221 0.29 -7.35 -20.02
CA PHE A 221 1.58 -7.61 -19.37
C PHE A 221 2.43 -8.63 -20.13
N LEU A 222 1.82 -9.70 -20.65
CA LEU A 222 2.50 -10.75 -21.40
C LEU A 222 2.79 -10.34 -22.85
N ASP A 223 1.89 -9.58 -23.45
CA ASP A 223 2.01 -9.04 -24.80
C ASP A 223 1.58 -7.56 -24.83
N PRO A 224 2.55 -6.63 -24.71
CA PRO A 224 2.29 -5.19 -24.75
C PRO A 224 1.67 -4.69 -26.05
N SER A 225 1.70 -5.49 -27.13
CA SER A 225 1.14 -5.10 -28.44
C SER A 225 -0.39 -5.17 -28.49
N HIS A 226 -1.02 -5.79 -27.49
CA HIS A 226 -2.48 -5.92 -27.36
C HIS A 226 -3.15 -4.76 -26.61
N ASP A 227 -2.42 -3.71 -26.22
CA ASP A 227 -2.99 -2.56 -25.50
C ASP A 227 -3.91 -1.74 -26.42
N THR A 228 -5.22 -2.00 -26.33
CA THR A 228 -6.26 -1.22 -27.04
C THR A 228 -6.58 0.12 -26.37
N SER A 229 -5.99 0.41 -25.21
CA SER A 229 -6.17 1.67 -24.46
C SER A 229 -5.32 2.82 -25.01
N ALA A 230 -4.41 2.53 -25.96
CA ALA A 230 -3.55 3.50 -26.62
C ALA A 230 -4.13 4.05 -27.95
N ALA A 231 -5.38 3.69 -28.30
CA ALA A 231 -6.09 4.17 -29.48
C ALA A 231 -7.23 5.13 -29.13
#